data_AF-A0A2J0KX08-F1
#
_entry.id   AF-A0A2J0KX08-F1
#
_cell.length_a   1.000
_cell.length_b   1.000
_cell.length_c   1.000
_cell.angle_alpha   90.00
_cell.angle_beta   90.00
_cell.angle_gamma   90.00
#
_symmetry.space_group_name_H-M   'P 1'
#
loop_
_entity.id
_entity.type
_entity.pdbx_description
1 polymer ?
#
loop_
_entity_poly.entity_id
_entity_poly.type
_entity_poly.pdbx_seq_one_letter_code
_entity_poly.pdbx_strand_id
1 'polypeptide(L)'
;MEKRSKIIISFLFLGAFIFAGVYGMKSVFAYGNGTDFHNQMAQKFSQRFNLNQAEVESFLNDSFQERQKERQTYQENRLNQLVLDGKITQEQKEAILKKREEMMNEREAMANLSWEERKTEREKHQNEMKSWAKENGIDLNEIMPITGKGFGRGMGMEHYNR
;
A
#
# COMPACT_ATOMS: atom_id res chain seq x y z
N MET A 1 39.78 -20.87 -0.87
CA MET A 1 39.80 -20.12 -2.15
C MET A 1 38.36 -19.75 -2.49
N GLU A 2 37.96 -18.52 -2.18
CA GLU A 2 36.59 -18.06 -2.39
C GLU A 2 36.36 -17.72 -3.87
N LYS A 3 35.28 -18.26 -4.44
CA LYS A 3 34.78 -17.90 -5.77
C LYS A 3 34.12 -16.53 -5.67
N ARG A 4 34.83 -15.50 -6.14
CA ARG A 4 34.28 -14.16 -6.36
C ARG A 4 33.25 -14.26 -7.49
N SER A 5 31.97 -14.09 -7.18
CA SER A 5 30.91 -13.93 -8.18
C SER A 5 31.13 -12.61 -8.90
N LYS A 6 31.50 -12.72 -10.18
CA LYS A 6 31.71 -11.58 -11.07
C LYS A 6 30.36 -10.91 -11.32
N ILE A 7 30.17 -9.72 -10.75
CA ILE A 7 29.05 -8.84 -11.04
C ILE A 7 29.19 -8.38 -12.49
N ILE A 8 28.30 -8.83 -13.35
CA ILE A 8 28.16 -8.31 -14.71
C ILE A 8 27.41 -6.98 -14.58
N ILE A 9 28.18 -5.91 -14.49
CA ILE A 9 27.68 -4.53 -14.60
C ILE A 9 27.31 -4.32 -16.07
N SER A 10 26.04 -4.55 -16.40
CA SER A 10 25.51 -4.16 -17.70
C SER A 10 25.36 -2.64 -17.72
N PHE A 11 26.38 -1.97 -18.25
CA PHE A 11 26.31 -0.57 -18.69
C PHE A 11 25.29 -0.44 -19.82
N LEU A 12 24.17 0.22 -19.56
CA LEU A 12 23.33 0.80 -20.62
C LEU A 12 23.19 2.30 -20.38
N PHE A 13 23.60 3.02 -21.41
CA PHE A 13 23.84 4.45 -21.50
C PHE A 13 22.57 5.31 -21.31
N LEU A 14 22.80 6.47 -20.69
CA LEU A 14 22.25 7.80 -20.97
C LEU A 14 20.94 7.88 -21.79
N GLY A 15 19.89 8.35 -21.13
CA GLY A 15 18.78 9.07 -21.76
C GLY A 15 18.30 10.17 -20.82
N ALA A 16 18.62 11.42 -21.15
CA ALA A 16 18.19 12.59 -20.39
C ALA A 16 16.65 12.62 -20.28
N PHE A 17 16.12 12.60 -19.05
CA PHE A 17 14.73 12.96 -18.80
C PHE A 17 14.65 14.23 -17.99
N ILE A 18 14.13 15.23 -18.67
CA ILE A 18 13.85 16.58 -18.24
C ILE A 18 12.82 16.52 -17.11
N PHE A 19 13.14 17.22 -16.02
CA PHE A 19 12.23 17.61 -14.96
C PHE A 19 11.07 18.43 -15.58
N ALA A 20 9.91 17.81 -15.80
CA ALA A 20 8.71 18.52 -16.25
C ALA A 20 7.44 17.88 -15.70
N GLY A 21 6.70 18.64 -14.89
CA GLY A 21 5.24 18.49 -14.80
C GLY A 21 4.67 17.99 -13.48
N VAL A 22 4.68 18.83 -12.44
CA VAL A 22 3.81 18.73 -11.24
C VAL A 22 2.34 19.11 -11.56
N TYR A 23 1.87 18.91 -12.79
CA TYR A 23 0.52 19.31 -13.19
C TYR A 23 -0.18 18.18 -13.94
N GLY A 24 -0.93 17.38 -13.18
CA GLY A 24 -1.76 16.34 -13.74
C GLY A 24 -2.29 15.34 -12.74
N MET A 25 -2.69 15.76 -11.52
CA MET A 25 -3.55 14.92 -10.69
C MET A 25 -4.92 14.80 -11.37
N LYS A 26 -5.03 13.93 -12.36
CA LYS A 26 -6.33 13.38 -12.74
C LYS A 26 -6.79 12.55 -11.56
N SER A 27 -7.90 12.97 -10.94
CA SER A 27 -8.63 12.14 -9.99
C SER A 27 -9.01 10.84 -10.70
N VAL A 28 -8.24 9.78 -10.49
CA VAL A 28 -8.66 8.43 -10.85
C VAL A 28 -9.73 8.07 -9.83
N PHE A 29 -10.99 8.11 -10.25
CA PHE A 29 -12.07 7.50 -9.47
C PHE A 29 -11.78 6.00 -9.40
N ALA A 30 -11.29 5.53 -8.27
CA ALA A 30 -11.17 4.12 -7.98
C ALA A 30 -12.59 3.56 -7.78
N TYR A 31 -13.22 3.13 -8.87
CA TYR A 31 -14.46 2.35 -8.85
C TYR A 31 -14.12 0.93 -8.39
N GLY A 32 -14.12 0.69 -7.09
CA GLY A 32 -13.80 -0.63 -6.53
C GLY A 32 -14.13 -0.72 -5.06
N ASN A 33 -15.33 -1.23 -4.73
CA ASN A 33 -15.81 -1.73 -3.42
C ASN A 33 -15.71 -0.85 -2.16
N GLY A 34 -14.94 0.24 -2.14
CA GLY A 34 -14.94 1.23 -1.05
C GLY A 34 -16.28 1.95 -0.92
N THR A 35 -16.98 2.12 -2.04
CA THR A 35 -18.30 2.75 -2.11
C THR A 35 -19.35 2.03 -1.25
N ASP A 36 -19.34 0.70 -1.17
CA ASP A 36 -20.44 -0.04 -0.53
C ASP A 36 -20.43 0.09 0.99
N PHE A 37 -19.25 0.03 1.63
CA PHE A 37 -19.16 0.21 3.08
C PHE A 37 -19.47 1.66 3.49
N HIS A 38 -18.97 2.64 2.72
CA HIS A 38 -19.21 4.06 2.99
C HIS A 38 -20.69 4.42 2.81
N ASN A 39 -21.34 3.88 1.78
CA ASN A 39 -22.78 4.04 1.56
C ASN A 39 -23.60 3.41 2.69
N GLN A 40 -23.24 2.21 3.17
CA GLN A 40 -23.88 1.58 4.33
C GLN A 40 -23.72 2.40 5.62
N MET A 41 -22.54 2.98 5.83
CA MET A 41 -22.28 3.88 6.97
C MET A 41 -23.12 5.15 6.87
N ALA A 42 -23.16 5.78 5.70
CA ALA A 42 -23.95 6.98 5.46
C ALA A 42 -25.44 6.72 5.73
N GLN A 43 -25.96 5.59 5.25
CA GLN A 43 -27.33 5.16 5.53
C GLN A 43 -27.60 5.00 7.03
N LYS A 44 -26.71 4.32 7.78
CA LYS A 44 -26.83 4.14 9.23
C LYS A 44 -26.81 5.47 9.99
N PHE A 45 -25.91 6.38 9.64
CA PHE A 45 -25.85 7.71 10.26
C PHE A 45 -27.09 8.54 9.96
N SER A 46 -27.52 8.54 8.71
CA SER A 46 -28.70 9.28 8.26
C SER A 46 -29.96 8.80 8.97
N GLN A 47 -30.15 7.48 9.10
CA GLN A 47 -31.27 6.91 9.83
C GLN A 47 -31.21 7.19 11.34
N ARG A 48 -30.04 7.07 11.97
CA ARG A 48 -29.92 7.23 13.43
C ARG A 48 -30.04 8.68 13.89
N PHE A 49 -29.56 9.62 13.08
CA PHE A 49 -29.51 11.04 13.42
C PHE A 49 -30.46 11.91 12.60
N ASN A 50 -31.29 11.29 11.74
CA ASN A 50 -32.22 11.96 10.85
C ASN A 50 -31.53 13.03 9.97
N LEU A 51 -30.39 12.66 9.37
CA LEU A 51 -29.60 13.52 8.49
C LEU A 51 -29.93 13.25 7.01
N ASN A 52 -29.60 14.19 6.13
CA ASN A 52 -29.69 13.99 4.69
C ASN A 52 -28.63 12.98 4.22
N GLN A 53 -29.08 11.86 3.65
CA GLN A 53 -28.19 10.78 3.21
C GLN A 53 -27.18 11.21 2.16
N ALA A 54 -27.58 12.01 1.18
CA ALA A 54 -26.68 12.46 0.12
C ALA A 54 -25.55 13.35 0.67
N GLU A 55 -25.85 14.19 1.67
CA GLU A 55 -24.85 15.05 2.31
C GLU A 55 -23.86 14.22 3.14
N VAL A 56 -24.35 13.21 3.87
CA VAL A 56 -23.49 12.31 4.65
C VAL A 56 -22.62 11.44 3.74
N GLU A 57 -23.15 10.92 2.63
CA GLU A 57 -22.38 10.19 1.62
C GLU A 57 -21.26 11.06 1.04
N SER A 58 -21.58 12.30 0.63
CA SER A 58 -20.58 13.26 0.13
C SER A 58 -19.49 13.51 1.16
N PHE A 59 -19.85 13.82 2.39
CA PHE A 59 -18.89 14.10 3.47
C PHE A 59 -17.96 12.91 3.75
N LEU A 60 -18.51 11.69 3.80
CA LEU A 60 -17.72 10.49 4.04
C LEU A 60 -16.79 10.16 2.87
N ASN A 61 -17.24 10.37 1.64
CA ASN A 61 -16.42 10.21 0.44
C ASN A 61 -15.25 11.22 0.45
N ASP A 62 -15.53 12.50 0.70
CA ASP A 62 -14.49 13.54 0.78
C ASP A 62 -13.47 13.21 1.89
N SER A 63 -13.96 12.86 3.08
CA SER A 63 -13.12 12.46 4.21
C SER A 63 -12.25 11.24 3.89
N PHE A 64 -12.78 10.28 3.14
CA PHE A 64 -12.01 9.11 2.72
C PHE A 64 -10.91 9.50 1.74
N GLN A 65 -11.23 10.32 0.72
CA GLN A 65 -10.26 10.79 -0.26
C GLN A 65 -9.13 11.61 0.38
N GLU A 66 -9.47 12.49 1.32
CA GLU A 66 -8.47 13.25 2.10
C GLU A 66 -7.53 12.32 2.84
N ARG A 67 -8.05 11.34 3.59
CA ARG A 67 -7.24 10.35 4.31
C ARG A 67 -6.38 9.49 3.38
N GLN A 68 -6.88 9.14 2.19
CA GLN A 68 -6.08 8.40 1.21
C GLN A 68 -4.89 9.23 0.73
N LYS A 69 -5.13 10.51 0.44
CA LYS A 69 -4.08 11.46 0.05
C LYS A 69 -3.05 11.65 1.16
N GLU A 70 -3.50 11.87 2.41
CA GLU A 70 -2.62 11.97 3.57
C GLU A 70 -1.74 10.72 3.73
N ARG A 71 -2.31 9.52 3.57
CA ARG A 71 -1.57 8.26 3.63
C ARG A 71 -0.54 8.14 2.51
N GLN A 72 -0.89 8.54 1.28
CA GLN A 72 0.04 8.55 0.16
C GLN A 72 1.21 9.49 0.44
N THR A 73 0.93 10.73 0.85
CA THR A 73 1.95 11.73 1.20
C THR A 73 2.84 11.26 2.36
N TYR A 74 2.26 10.71 3.43
CA TYR A 74 3.02 10.18 4.56
C TYR A 74 4.00 9.08 4.11
N GLN A 75 3.55 8.17 3.26
CA GLN A 75 4.37 7.07 2.76
C GLN A 75 5.48 7.55 1.83
N GLU A 76 5.19 8.48 0.92
CA GLU A 76 6.21 9.10 0.06
C GLU A 76 7.26 9.85 0.88
N ASN A 77 6.83 10.63 1.88
CA ASN A 77 7.74 11.32 2.78
C ASN A 77 8.63 10.36 3.55
N ARG A 78 8.09 9.21 3.98
CA ARG A 78 8.89 8.19 4.66
C ARG A 78 9.93 7.58 3.73
N LEU A 79 9.56 7.28 2.48
CA LEU A 79 10.52 6.78 1.49
C LEU A 79 11.60 7.83 1.17
N ASN A 80 11.22 9.10 1.04
CA ASN A 80 12.18 10.19 0.90
C ASN A 80 13.17 10.23 2.06
N GLN A 81 12.67 10.10 3.30
CA GLN A 81 13.54 10.06 4.47
C GLN A 81 14.49 8.85 4.44
N LEU A 82 14.02 7.66 4.04
CA LEU A 82 14.89 6.49 3.92
C LEU A 82 15.98 6.67 2.84
N VAL A 83 15.70 7.40 1.76
CA VAL A 83 16.69 7.79 0.75
C VAL A 83 17.71 8.77 1.33
N LEU A 84 17.24 9.80 2.04
CA LEU A 84 18.11 10.78 2.71
C LEU A 84 19.00 10.13 3.78
N ASP A 85 18.47 9.16 4.52
CA ASP A 85 19.19 8.39 5.53
C ASP A 85 20.16 7.37 4.91
N GLY A 86 20.18 7.24 3.57
CA GLY A 86 21.03 6.29 2.84
C GLY A 86 20.65 4.82 3.04
N LYS A 87 19.47 4.56 3.61
CA LYS A 87 18.98 3.19 3.87
C LYS A 87 18.44 2.51 2.61
N ILE A 88 17.94 3.31 1.68
CA ILE A 88 17.54 2.87 0.35
C ILE A 88 18.07 3.84 -0.72
N THR A 89 18.20 3.37 -1.95
CA THR A 89 18.51 4.23 -3.10
C THR A 89 17.24 4.83 -3.71
N GLN A 90 17.41 5.83 -4.58
CA GLN A 90 16.30 6.39 -5.35
C GLN A 90 15.61 5.33 -6.25
N GLU A 91 16.39 4.44 -6.85
CA GLU A 91 15.86 3.32 -7.67
C GLU A 91 15.05 2.34 -6.81
N GLN A 92 15.51 2.04 -5.59
CA GLN A 92 14.77 1.19 -4.65
C GLN A 92 13.46 1.84 -4.21
N LYS A 93 13.44 3.17 -4.00
CA LYS A 93 12.20 3.91 -3.73
C LYS A 93 11.18 3.72 -4.86
N GLU A 94 11.61 3.84 -6.12
CA GLU A 94 10.73 3.66 -7.28
C GLU A 94 10.21 2.22 -7.36
N ALA A 95 11.07 1.23 -7.10
CA ALA A 95 10.66 -0.17 -7.02
C ALA A 95 9.62 -0.42 -5.91
N ILE A 96 9.78 0.20 -4.73
CA ILE A 96 8.83 0.11 -3.61
C ILE A 96 7.49 0.72 -3.98
N LEU A 97 7.48 1.90 -4.63
CA LEU A 97 6.24 2.55 -5.05
C LEU A 97 5.46 1.68 -6.04
N LYS A 98 6.13 1.12 -7.05
CA LYS A 98 5.52 0.19 -7.99
C LYS A 98 5.00 -1.07 -7.29
N LYS A 99 5.80 -1.69 -6.42
CA LYS A 99 5.38 -2.90 -5.71
C LYS A 99 4.15 -2.63 -4.84
N ARG A 100 4.06 -1.45 -4.24
CA ARG A 100 2.88 -1.04 -3.45
C ARG A 100 1.60 -1.00 -4.26
N GLU A 101 1.63 -0.51 -5.49
CA GLU A 101 0.45 -0.52 -6.37
C GLU A 101 -0.01 -1.95 -6.65
N GLU A 102 0.93 -2.86 -6.93
CA GLU A 102 0.64 -4.29 -7.10
C GLU A 102 -0.03 -4.89 -5.84
N MET A 103 0.52 -4.60 -4.65
CA MET A 103 -0.04 -5.10 -3.39
C MET A 103 -1.44 -4.57 -3.07
N MET A 104 -1.78 -3.34 -3.50
CA MET A 104 -3.14 -2.82 -3.32
C MET A 104 -4.15 -3.64 -4.12
N ASN A 105 -3.82 -4.01 -5.36
CA ASN A 105 -4.66 -4.87 -6.20
C ASN A 105 -4.81 -6.28 -5.61
N GLU A 106 -3.72 -6.86 -5.07
CA GLU A 106 -3.77 -8.16 -4.38
C GLU A 106 -4.69 -8.10 -3.14
N ARG A 107 -4.66 -7.00 -2.40
CA ARG A 107 -5.52 -6.81 -1.23
C ARG A 107 -7.00 -6.79 -1.60
N GLU A 108 -7.35 -6.18 -2.72
CA GLU A 108 -8.72 -6.21 -3.24
C GLU A 108 -9.14 -7.62 -3.66
N ALA A 109 -8.25 -8.37 -4.33
CA ALA A 109 -8.50 -9.77 -4.68
C ALA A 109 -8.72 -10.67 -3.44
N MET A 110 -8.04 -10.37 -2.32
CA MET A 110 -8.19 -11.11 -1.05
C MET A 110 -9.45 -10.73 -0.24
N ALA A 111 -10.23 -9.73 -0.66
CA ALA A 111 -11.38 -9.24 0.09
C ALA A 111 -12.46 -10.33 0.27
N ASN A 112 -12.68 -11.14 -0.77
CA ASN A 112 -13.75 -12.13 -0.82
C ASN A 112 -13.33 -13.55 -0.39
N LEU A 113 -12.05 -13.76 -0.08
CA LEU A 113 -11.54 -15.06 0.36
C LEU A 113 -12.03 -15.44 1.76
N SER A 114 -12.22 -16.74 1.99
CA SER A 114 -12.42 -17.28 3.34
C SER A 114 -11.20 -17.02 4.22
N TRP A 115 -11.35 -17.24 5.53
CA TRP A 115 -10.23 -17.04 6.46
C TRP A 115 -9.03 -17.96 6.17
N GLU A 116 -9.28 -19.23 5.84
CA GLU A 116 -8.24 -20.21 5.54
C GLU A 116 -7.49 -19.89 4.23
N GLU A 117 -8.23 -19.52 3.19
CA GLU A 117 -7.66 -19.08 1.91
C GLU A 117 -6.87 -17.78 2.10
N ARG A 118 -7.39 -16.82 2.86
CA ARG A 118 -6.70 -15.57 3.16
C ARG A 118 -5.43 -15.79 3.97
N LYS A 119 -5.41 -16.76 4.90
CA LYS A 119 -4.21 -17.11 5.65
C LYS A 119 -3.14 -17.66 4.72
N THR A 120 -3.52 -18.60 3.86
CA THR A 120 -2.64 -19.20 2.85
C THR A 120 -2.07 -18.14 1.91
N GLU A 121 -2.91 -17.24 1.39
CA GLU A 121 -2.45 -16.18 0.48
C GLU A 121 -1.55 -15.16 1.20
N ARG A 122 -1.81 -14.85 2.47
CA ARG A 122 -0.91 -14.01 3.28
C ARG A 122 0.46 -14.66 3.48
N GLU A 123 0.53 -15.96 3.71
CA GLU A 123 1.80 -16.67 3.86
C GLU A 123 2.61 -16.66 2.55
N LYS A 124 1.93 -16.90 1.42
CA LYS A 124 2.52 -16.79 0.09
C LYS A 124 3.03 -15.37 -0.19
N HIS A 125 2.19 -14.36 0.02
CA HIS A 125 2.56 -12.95 -0.14
C HIS A 125 3.75 -12.56 0.75
N GLN A 126 3.82 -13.06 1.98
CA GLN A 126 4.98 -12.81 2.85
C GLN A 126 6.28 -13.40 2.29
N ASN A 127 6.22 -14.60 1.71
CA ASN A 127 7.39 -15.22 1.09
C ASN A 127 7.80 -14.48 -0.18
N GLU A 128 6.81 -14.06 -0.99
CA GLU A 128 7.03 -13.23 -2.17
C GLU A 128 7.73 -11.91 -1.80
N MET A 129 7.24 -11.20 -0.79
CA MET A 129 7.83 -9.94 -0.35
C MET A 129 9.25 -10.12 0.19
N LYS A 130 9.55 -11.23 0.87
CA LYS A 130 10.92 -11.58 1.31
C LYS A 130 11.85 -11.79 0.12
N SER A 131 11.41 -12.53 -0.89
CA SER A 131 12.20 -12.78 -2.10
C SER A 131 12.42 -11.48 -2.87
N TRP A 132 11.35 -10.72 -3.14
CA TRP A 132 11.41 -9.45 -3.84
C TRP A 132 12.34 -8.45 -3.16
N ALA A 133 12.24 -8.30 -1.83
CA ALA A 133 13.11 -7.38 -1.10
C ALA A 133 14.58 -7.82 -1.14
N LYS A 134 14.85 -9.13 -1.00
CA LYS A 134 16.21 -9.68 -1.12
C LYS A 134 16.80 -9.45 -2.50
N GLU A 135 16.03 -9.67 -3.56
CA GLU A 135 16.44 -9.45 -4.95
C GLU A 135 16.75 -7.98 -5.25
N ASN A 136 16.01 -7.07 -4.61
CA ASN A 136 16.21 -5.63 -4.76
C ASN A 136 17.17 -5.03 -3.72
N GLY A 137 17.76 -5.85 -2.83
CA GLY A 137 18.67 -5.38 -1.78
C GLY A 137 18.02 -4.44 -0.75
N ILE A 138 16.73 -4.62 -0.47
CA ILE A 138 15.94 -3.80 0.45
C ILE A 138 15.75 -4.56 1.77
N ASP A 139 15.97 -3.89 2.90
CA ASP A 139 15.58 -4.43 4.21
C ASP A 139 14.06 -4.25 4.39
N LEU A 140 13.33 -5.38 4.43
CA LEU A 140 11.89 -5.38 4.67
C LEU A 140 11.49 -4.63 5.94
N ASN A 141 12.30 -4.66 6.99
CA ASN A 141 11.97 -4.02 8.27
C ASN A 141 11.89 -2.49 8.13
N GLU A 142 12.70 -1.92 7.25
CA GLU A 142 12.72 -0.47 6.99
C GLU A 142 11.47 -0.01 6.21
N ILE A 143 10.91 -0.90 5.39
CA ILE A 143 9.76 -0.59 4.53
C ILE A 143 8.43 -1.17 5.03
N MET A 144 8.42 -2.04 6.04
CA MET A 144 7.20 -2.62 6.64
C MET A 144 6.14 -1.58 7.09
N PRO A 145 6.50 -0.42 7.66
CA PRO A 145 5.53 0.62 7.99
C PRO A 145 4.83 1.20 6.75
N ILE A 146 5.44 1.07 5.58
CA ILE A 146 5.01 1.64 4.30
C ILE A 146 4.26 0.60 3.46
N THR A 147 4.77 -0.64 3.42
CA THR A 147 4.20 -1.76 2.65
C THR A 147 3.01 -2.43 3.31
N GLY A 148 2.53 -1.91 4.44
CA GLY A 148 1.34 -2.42 5.10
C GLY A 148 1.63 -3.66 5.92
N LYS A 149 2.52 -3.52 6.90
CA LYS A 149 2.64 -4.49 7.98
C LYS A 149 2.99 -3.78 9.29
N GLY A 150 2.00 -3.05 9.80
CA GLY A 150 1.89 -2.97 11.25
C GLY A 150 1.62 -4.39 11.74
N PHE A 151 2.62 -5.04 12.33
CA PHE A 151 2.35 -6.16 13.23
C PHE A 151 1.51 -5.60 14.38
N GLY A 152 0.19 -5.59 14.18
CA GLY A 152 -0.77 -5.49 15.26
C GLY A 152 -0.55 -6.69 16.15
N ARG A 153 0.33 -6.54 17.14
CA ARG A 153 0.27 -7.30 18.38
C ARG A 153 -1.13 -7.09 18.94
N GLY A 154 -1.99 -8.10 18.80
CA GLY A 154 -3.15 -8.37 19.64
C GLY A 154 -4.31 -7.38 19.60
N MET A 155 -5.48 -7.88 19.23
CA MET A 155 -6.74 -7.75 19.99
C MET A 155 -7.82 -8.53 19.23
N GLY A 156 -8.32 -9.62 19.83
CA GLY A 156 -9.64 -10.18 19.51
C GLY A 156 -9.73 -11.34 18.52
N MET A 157 -8.97 -12.42 18.73
CA MET A 157 -9.42 -13.77 18.32
C MET A 157 -9.44 -14.64 19.58
N GLU A 158 -10.29 -14.24 20.53
CA GLU A 158 -10.69 -15.14 21.60
C GLU A 158 -11.88 -15.94 21.08
N HIS A 159 -11.74 -17.25 21.13
CA HIS A 159 -12.61 -18.25 20.56
C HIS A 159 -14.05 -18.11 21.09
N TYR A 160 -15.03 -17.84 20.22
CA TYR A 160 -16.41 -18.22 20.48
C TYR A 160 -16.68 -19.60 19.87
N ASN A 161 -16.18 -20.63 20.57
CA ASN A 161 -16.87 -21.90 20.64
C ASN A 161 -17.36 -22.05 22.08
N ARG A 162 -18.58 -21.56 22.34
CA ARG A 162 -19.44 -22.08 23.39
C ARG A 162 -20.90 -21.78 23.07
#